data_AF-A0A812PF73-F1
#
_entry.id   AF-A0A812PF73-F1
#
_cell.length_a   1.000
_cell.length_b   1.000
_cell.length_c   1.000
_cell.angle_alpha   90.00
_cell.angle_beta   90.00
_cell.angle_gamma   90.00
#
_symmetry.space_group_name_H-M   'P 1'
#
loop_
_entity.id
_entity.type
_entity.pdbx_description
1 polymer ?
#
loop_
_entity_poly.entity_id
_entity_poly.type
_entity_poly.pdbx_seq_one_letter_code
_entity_poly.pdbx_strand_id
1 'polypeptide(L)'
;MRDLVAACTAGLLGRKPAIDLSREEEQAGSAEILLATLTGTRKATLLEVEAKVPDGQFAPLYDMALQGCHVIAEQMRNCLLEHACEGFSLRRSLRSGKKV
;
A
#
# COMPACT_ATOMS: atom_id res chain seq x y z
N MET A 1 -8.53 -2.68 -14.96
CA MET A 1 -7.66 -3.28 -13.93
C MET A 1 -8.24 -4.64 -13.55
N ARG A 2 -7.39 -5.65 -13.28
CA ARG A 2 -7.84 -6.98 -12.84
C ARG A 2 -8.15 -7.03 -11.33
N ASP A 3 -7.43 -6.24 -10.55
CA ASP A 3 -7.56 -6.10 -9.10
C ASP A 3 -7.00 -4.73 -8.70
N LEU A 4 -7.24 -4.30 -7.45
CA LEU A 4 -6.52 -3.20 -6.84
C LEU A 4 -5.07 -3.64 -6.56
N VAL A 5 -4.16 -2.70 -6.70
CA VAL A 5 -2.75 -2.85 -6.34
C VAL A 5 -2.48 -1.98 -5.13
N ALA A 6 -1.91 -2.56 -4.09
CA ALA A 6 -1.39 -1.83 -2.94
C ALA A 6 0.12 -2.07 -2.85
N ALA A 7 0.87 -1.00 -2.57
CA ALA A 7 2.31 -1.05 -2.43
C ALA A 7 2.73 -0.44 -1.10
N CYS A 8 3.78 -1.00 -0.52
CA CYS A 8 4.36 -0.53 0.73
C CYS A 8 5.87 -0.81 0.72
N THR A 9 6.64 0.11 1.28
CA THR A 9 8.06 -0.08 1.54
C THR A 9 8.28 -0.64 2.93
N ALA A 10 9.34 -1.41 3.13
CA ALA A 10 9.82 -1.79 4.45
C ALA A 10 11.34 -1.79 4.42
N GLY A 11 11.97 -1.29 5.47
CA GLY A 11 13.42 -1.26 5.52
C GLY A 11 13.99 -1.27 6.92
N LEU A 12 15.31 -1.31 6.98
CA LEU A 12 16.07 -1.48 8.21
C LEU A 12 16.79 -0.20 8.60
N LEU A 13 16.28 0.47 9.63
CA LEU A 13 16.91 1.63 10.25
C LEU A 13 17.92 1.15 11.30
N GLY A 14 19.16 0.95 10.86
CA GLY A 14 20.25 0.40 11.68
C GLY A 14 20.00 -1.06 12.07
N ARG A 15 19.30 -1.30 13.18
CA ARG A 15 18.90 -2.64 13.66
C ARG A 15 17.39 -2.81 13.84
N LYS A 16 16.60 -1.78 13.55
CA LYS A 16 15.15 -1.79 13.75
C LYS A 16 14.45 -1.83 12.40
N PRO A 17 13.58 -2.83 12.14
CA PRO A 17 12.75 -2.81 10.94
C PRO A 17 11.65 -1.74 11.10
N ALA A 18 11.38 -1.02 10.01
CA ALA A 18 10.34 -0.02 9.90
C ALA A 18 9.56 -0.23 8.60
N ILE A 19 8.29 0.16 8.64
CA ILE A 19 7.36 0.06 7.52
C ILE A 19 7.06 1.47 7.01
N ASP A 20 6.84 1.60 5.70
CA ASP A 20 6.54 2.85 5.01
C ASP A 20 7.59 3.93 5.31
N LEU A 21 8.80 3.73 4.77
CA LEU A 21 9.92 4.62 5.02
C LEU A 21 9.67 6.02 4.46
N SER A 22 10.08 7.02 5.24
CA SER A 22 10.13 8.41 4.81
C SER A 22 11.45 8.72 4.09
N ARG A 23 11.46 9.79 3.30
CA ARG A 23 12.65 10.26 2.57
C ARG A 23 13.90 10.40 3.46
N GLU A 24 13.73 10.86 4.69
CA GLU A 24 14.86 11.06 5.62
C GLU A 24 15.47 9.72 6.05
N GLU A 25 14.62 8.71 6.21
CA GLU A 25 14.99 7.35 6.60
C GLU A 25 15.62 6.57 5.43
N GLU A 26 15.13 6.78 4.21
CA GLU A 26 15.72 6.27 2.97
C GLU A 26 17.13 6.85 2.77
N GLN A 27 17.27 8.18 2.89
CA GLN A 27 18.55 8.89 2.71
C GLN A 27 19.61 8.52 3.77
N ALA A 28 19.20 7.98 4.91
CA ALA A 28 20.12 7.46 5.93
C ALA A 28 20.88 6.20 5.48
N GLY A 29 20.62 5.68 4.27
CA GLY A 29 21.30 4.51 3.71
C GLY A 29 20.75 3.19 4.25
N SER A 30 19.47 3.18 4.59
CA SER A 30 18.76 2.02 5.09
C SER A 30 18.60 0.97 3.99
N ALA A 31 18.72 -0.31 4.33
CA ALA A 31 18.39 -1.38 3.37
C ALA A 31 16.87 -1.54 3.32
N GLU A 32 16.28 -1.45 2.13
CA GLU A 32 14.83 -1.42 1.98
C GLU A 32 14.33 -2.30 0.84
N ILE A 33 13.05 -2.65 0.94
CA ILE A 33 12.32 -3.36 -0.07
C ILE A 33 11.04 -2.59 -0.39
N LEU A 34 10.68 -2.56 -1.66
CA LEU A 34 9.39 -2.10 -2.14
C LEU A 34 8.61 -3.30 -2.63
N LEU A 35 7.44 -3.53 -2.04
CA LEU A 35 6.55 -4.61 -2.42
C LEU A 35 5.23 -4.02 -2.92
N ALA A 36 4.79 -4.45 -4.11
CA ALA A 36 3.43 -4.22 -4.58
C ALA A 36 2.69 -5.54 -4.73
N THR A 37 1.43 -5.58 -4.31
CA THR A 37 0.60 -6.79 -4.32
C THR A 37 -0.78 -6.56 -4.92
N LEU A 38 -1.32 -7.61 -5.55
CA LEU A 38 -2.74 -7.67 -5.90
C LEU A 38 -3.56 -7.94 -4.64
N THR A 39 -4.43 -7.02 -4.26
CA THR A 39 -5.06 -7.04 -2.93
C THR A 39 -5.97 -8.25 -2.67
N GLY A 40 -6.56 -8.83 -3.72
CA GLY A 40 -7.47 -9.97 -3.64
C GLY A 40 -6.75 -11.31 -3.60
N THR A 41 -5.64 -11.46 -4.33
CA THR A 41 -4.87 -12.73 -4.35
C THR A 41 -3.63 -12.71 -3.46
N ARG A 42 -3.26 -11.54 -2.91
CA ARG A 42 -2.05 -11.28 -2.13
C ARG A 42 -0.76 -11.71 -2.83
N LYS A 43 -0.78 -11.78 -4.16
CA LYS A 43 0.39 -12.11 -4.97
C LYS A 43 1.23 -10.86 -5.19
N ALA A 44 2.53 -10.98 -4.99
CA ALA A 44 3.48 -9.94 -5.34
C ALA A 44 3.47 -9.71 -6.86
N THR A 45 3.29 -8.46 -7.27
CA THR A 45 3.38 -8.00 -8.65
C THR A 45 4.68 -7.29 -8.95
N LEU A 46 5.24 -6.63 -7.93
CA LEU A 46 6.51 -5.94 -8.00
C LEU A 46 7.24 -6.18 -6.68
N LEU A 47 8.52 -6.51 -6.78
CA LEU A 47 9.44 -6.55 -5.65
C LEU A 47 10.72 -5.88 -6.11
N GLU A 48 11.06 -4.77 -5.48
CA GLU A 48 12.33 -4.08 -5.67
C GLU A 48 13.09 -4.09 -4.35
N VAL A 49 14.40 -4.25 -4.41
CA VAL A 49 15.28 -4.28 -3.25
C VAL A 49 16.36 -3.25 -3.48
N GLU A 50 16.45 -2.30 -2.56
CA GLU A 50 17.45 -1.24 -2.61
C GLU A 50 18.45 -1.42 -1.45
N ALA A 51 19.72 -1.25 -1.80
CA ALA A 51 20.88 -1.53 -0.95
C ALA A 51 21.00 -3.01 -0.49
N LYS A 52 22.04 -3.28 0.30
CA LYS A 52 22.41 -4.64 0.69
C LYS A 52 21.67 -5.05 1.97
N VAL A 53 20.63 -5.87 1.81
CA VAL A 53 19.91 -6.47 2.95
C VAL A 53 20.78 -7.56 3.60
N PRO A 54 21.00 -7.52 4.92
CA PRO A 54 21.71 -8.60 5.63
C PRO A 54 20.99 -9.94 5.52
N ASP A 55 21.77 -11.03 5.49
CA ASP A 55 21.22 -12.39 5.44
C ASP A 55 20.26 -12.64 6.61
N GLY A 56 19.09 -13.19 6.29
CA GLY A 56 18.03 -13.47 7.27
C GLY A 56 17.08 -12.30 7.58
N GLN A 57 17.39 -11.07 7.15
CA GLN A 57 16.49 -9.92 7.36
C GLN A 57 15.47 -9.72 6.23
N PHE A 58 15.73 -10.30 5.05
CA PHE A 58 14.83 -10.15 3.90
C PHE A 58 13.42 -10.70 4.17
N ALA A 59 13.30 -11.92 4.70
CA ALA A 59 11.99 -12.53 4.94
C ALA A 59 11.14 -11.75 5.96
N PRO A 60 11.69 -11.33 7.12
CA PRO A 60 10.98 -10.44 8.05
C PRO A 60 10.53 -9.12 7.42
N LEU A 61 11.39 -8.48 6.62
CA LEU A 61 11.03 -7.23 5.92
C LEU A 61 9.92 -7.47 4.89
N TYR A 62 9.99 -8.57 4.14
CA TYR A 62 8.98 -8.95 3.16
C TYR A 62 7.61 -9.14 3.80
N ASP A 63 7.55 -9.88 4.91
CA ASP A 63 6.31 -10.11 5.64
C ASP A 63 5.75 -8.81 6.21
N MET A 64 6.63 -7.90 6.67
CA MET A 64 6.23 -6.56 7.13
C MET A 64 5.64 -5.72 5.99
N ALA A 65 6.31 -5.64 4.83
CA ALA A 65 5.79 -4.93 3.66
C ALA A 65 4.46 -5.51 3.18
N LEU A 66 4.31 -6.84 3.22
CA LEU A 66 3.06 -7.53 2.85
C LEU A 66 1.91 -7.16 3.79
N GLN A 67 2.18 -7.06 5.10
CA GLN A 67 1.20 -6.57 6.08
C GLN A 67 0.82 -5.11 5.83
N GLY A 68 1.80 -4.25 5.51
CA GLY A 68 1.52 -2.85 5.13
C GLY A 68 0.62 -2.73 3.90
N CYS A 69 0.92 -3.52 2.87
CA CYS A 69 0.06 -3.59 1.68
C CYS A 69 -1.37 -3.99 2.03
N HIS A 70 -1.56 -4.88 3.00
CA HIS A 70 -2.90 -5.31 3.41
C HIS A 70 -3.69 -4.17 4.09
N VAL A 71 -3.05 -3.42 5.00
CA VAL A 71 -3.66 -2.28 5.70
C VAL A 71 -4.02 -1.18 4.69
N ILE A 72 -3.10 -0.83 3.79
CA ILE A 72 -3.33 0.17 2.73
C ILE A 72 -4.48 -0.27 1.83
N ALA A 73 -4.55 -1.55 1.46
CA ALA A 73 -5.61 -2.08 0.61
C ALA A 73 -7.01 -1.93 1.23
N GLU A 74 -7.14 -2.11 2.54
CA GLU A 74 -8.41 -1.89 3.26
C GLU A 74 -8.80 -0.41 3.23
N GLN A 75 -7.85 0.48 3.50
CA GLN A 75 -8.11 1.91 3.49
C GLN A 75 -8.50 2.41 2.09
N MET A 76 -7.78 1.96 1.05
CA MET A 76 -8.12 2.26 -0.35
C MET A 76 -9.53 1.78 -0.71
N ARG A 77 -9.92 0.59 -0.25
CA ARG A 77 -11.26 0.05 -0.48
C ARG A 77 -12.33 0.92 0.17
N ASN A 78 -12.12 1.35 1.42
CA ASN A 78 -13.08 2.19 2.13
C ASN A 78 -13.29 3.53 1.40
N CYS A 79 -12.20 4.23 1.04
CA CYS A 79 -12.30 5.48 0.30
C CYS A 79 -12.99 5.32 -1.07
N LEU A 80 -12.74 4.21 -1.77
CA LEU A 80 -13.41 3.93 -3.05
C LEU A 80 -14.92 3.71 -2.88
N LEU A 81 -15.33 3.00 -1.82
CA LEU A 81 -16.73 2.77 -1.51
C LEU A 81 -17.45 4.07 -1.12
N GLU A 82 -16.83 4.89 -0.28
CA GLU A 82 -17.34 6.21 0.11
C GLU A 82 -17.57 7.10 -1.12
N HIS A 83 -16.53 7.23 -1.97
CA HIS A 83 -16.61 8.04 -3.18
C HIS A 83 -17.68 7.52 -4.15
N ALA A 84 -17.80 6.20 -4.31
CA ALA A 84 -18.83 5.61 -5.14
C ALA A 84 -20.22 5.94 -4.61
N CYS A 85 -20.46 5.77 -3.30
CA CYS A 85 -21.74 6.07 -2.65
C CYS A 85 -22.15 7.54 -2.81
N GLU A 86 -21.22 8.47 -2.61
CA GLU A 86 -21.45 9.91 -2.83
C GLU A 86 -21.81 10.19 -4.29
N GLY A 87 -21.03 9.65 -5.23
CA GLY A 87 -21.26 9.80 -6.67
C GLY A 87 -22.63 9.24 -7.11
N PHE A 88 -23.03 8.08 -6.58
CA PHE A 88 -24.35 7.50 -6.86
C PHE A 88 -25.49 8.36 -6.29
N SER A 89 -25.32 8.88 -5.07
CA SER A 89 -26.32 9.74 -4.41
C SER A 89 -26.53 11.04 -5.18
N LEU A 90 -25.45 11.69 -5.61
CA LEU A 90 -25.49 12.89 -6.46
C LEU A 90 -26.20 12.61 -7.79
N ARG A 91 -25.83 11.53 -8.49
CA ARG A 91 -26.46 11.14 -9.76
C ARG A 91 -27.95 10.83 -9.60
N ARG A 92 -28.34 10.20 -8.49
CA ARG A 92 -29.75 9.92 -8.17
C ARG A 92 -30.53 11.20 -7.91
N SER A 93 -29.95 12.15 -7.17
CA SER A 93 -30.56 13.47 -6.93
C SER A 93 -30.79 14.23 -8.24
N LEU A 94 -29.77 14.29 -9.10
CA LEU A 94 -29.85 14.93 -10.42
C LEU A 94 -30.91 14.30 -11.33
N ARG A 95 -31.05 12.97 -11.31
CA ARG A 95 -32.09 12.26 -12.10
C ARG A 95 -33.50 12.43 -11.56
N SER A 96 -33.65 12.67 -10.25
CA SER A 96 -34.95 12.88 -9.60
C SER A 96 -35.54 14.27 -9.86
N GLY A 97 -34.84 15.17 -10.55
CA GLY A 97 -35.34 16.52 -10.88
C GLY A 97 -35.57 17.43 -9.67
N LYS A 98 -35.17 17.02 -8.46
CA LYS A 98 -35.19 17.88 -7.27
C LYS A 98 -34.03 18.87 -7.40
N LYS A 99 -34.34 20.07 -7.91
CA LYS A 99 -33.50 21.25 -7.68
C LYS A 99 -33.34 21.39 -6.16
N VAL A 100 -32.08 21.42 -5.71
CA VAL A 100 -31.71 21.88 -4.38
C VAL A 100 -32.27 23.28 -4.16
#